data_AF-A0A0R3UAQ9-F1
#
_entry.id   AF-A0A0R3UAQ9-F1
#
_cell.length_a   1.000
_cell.length_b   1.000
_cell.length_c   1.000
_cell.angle_alpha   90.00
_cell.angle_beta   90.00
_cell.angle_gamma   90.00
#
_symmetry.space_group_name_H-M   'P 1'
#
loop_
_entity.id
_entity.type
_entity.pdbx_description
1 polymer ?
#
loop_
_entity_poly.entity_id
_entity_poly.type
_entity_poly.pdbx_seq_one_letter_code
_entity_poly.pdbx_strand_id
1 'polypeptide(L)'
;MDNPTPCSLSKHGYLCKFPFVCHDFRPNMTKAAIAERRAIAANVSANPFAVTWFTKTPDRWPGPNYGITNFDNLAASMLTVFQCVTMEGWTNVLYWMNDSQGMEWPFLYFVSLIIIGSFFVMNLVLGVLSGEFSKEREKAKKRGKYQKAREQMQFAEDVQGYLDWIGAAEDISDDEDNANPLDDKEKLIVLVFLNTGVLTSEHYGQPLWLDAFQRDANIVFVVLFTIEMLLKMYSLGVRCYFDYMFNRFDCFVVICSILEIVFIMTNLMPPLGVSVFRCARLLRVFKVTRYWNSLRNLVGSLLASMRSIASLLVLLFLFIVIFALLGMQIFGGRFNFLSLRKPRSNFDNFYQALTTVFQILTGEDWNEAMYMGIKSYSNQPFGSLVCLYYVVLFICGNCILFGP
;
A
#
# COMPACT_ATOMS: atom_id res chain seq x y z
N MET A 1 -21.60 1.89 -10.46
CA MET A 1 -22.34 2.77 -11.41
C MET A 1 -23.76 2.91 -10.92
N ASP A 2 -23.92 3.64 -9.82
CA ASP A 2 -25.20 4.12 -9.31
C ASP A 2 -25.19 5.63 -9.50
N ASN A 3 -25.38 6.08 -10.74
CA ASN A 3 -25.58 7.50 -11.04
C ASN A 3 -27.08 7.80 -10.85
N PRO A 4 -27.48 8.63 -9.88
CA PRO A 4 -28.85 9.10 -9.81
C PRO A 4 -29.11 9.97 -11.04
N THR A 5 -30.24 9.74 -11.72
CA THR A 5 -30.81 10.80 -12.57
C THR A 5 -31.45 11.87 -11.66
N PRO A 6 -31.50 13.15 -12.09
CA PRO A 6 -32.02 14.27 -11.29
C PRO A 6 -33.48 14.16 -10.84
N CYS A 7 -34.21 13.12 -11.23
CA CYS A 7 -35.58 12.87 -10.80
C CYS A 7 -35.70 12.02 -9.51
N SER A 8 -34.59 11.61 -8.89
CA SER A 8 -34.61 10.54 -7.87
C SER A 8 -34.66 10.98 -6.40
N LEU A 9 -34.82 12.27 -6.07
CA LEU A 9 -34.65 12.72 -4.69
C LEU A 9 -35.74 13.69 -4.21
N SER A 10 -36.54 13.24 -3.24
CA SER A 10 -36.78 13.96 -1.97
C SER A 10 -37.67 13.17 -1.02
N LYS A 11 -37.18 12.98 0.21
CA LYS A 11 -37.92 12.49 1.39
C LYS A 11 -39.02 13.47 1.86
N HIS A 12 -39.06 14.68 1.29
CA HIS A 12 -40.04 15.74 1.57
C HIS A 12 -41.06 15.98 0.44
N GLY A 13 -41.08 15.16 -0.61
CA GLY A 13 -42.25 15.10 -1.51
C GLY A 13 -42.50 16.32 -2.41
N TYR A 14 -41.50 17.14 -2.74
CA TYR A 14 -41.62 18.17 -3.78
C TYR A 14 -40.27 18.19 -4.55
N LEU A 15 -40.19 17.87 -5.84
CA LEU A 15 -40.85 18.54 -6.96
C LEU A 15 -41.63 17.57 -7.87
N CYS A 16 -42.92 17.43 -7.60
CA CYS A 16 -43.92 17.12 -8.63
C CYS A 16 -44.85 18.35 -8.67
N LYS A 17 -44.67 19.26 -9.64
CA LYS A 17 -45.72 20.26 -9.88
C LYS A 17 -46.91 19.50 -10.46
N PHE A 18 -48.05 19.62 -9.77
CA PHE A 18 -49.38 19.25 -10.24
C PHE A 18 -49.51 19.52 -11.76
N PRO A 19 -49.90 18.57 -12.63
CA PRO A 19 -50.49 17.25 -12.38
C PRO A 19 -49.57 16.03 -12.67
N PHE A 20 -48.24 16.16 -12.72
CA PHE A 20 -47.37 15.07 -13.22
C PHE A 20 -46.54 14.39 -12.12
N VAL A 21 -46.72 13.06 -12.02
CA VAL A 21 -46.00 12.16 -11.11
C VAL A 21 -44.58 11.90 -11.63
N CYS A 22 -43.55 12.17 -10.82
CA CYS A 22 -42.17 11.79 -11.11
C CYS A 22 -41.98 10.29 -10.83
N HIS A 23 -41.79 9.51 -11.89
CA HIS A 23 -41.42 8.10 -11.77
C HIS A 23 -39.89 8.01 -11.72
N ASP A 24 -39.34 7.41 -10.66
CA ASP A 24 -37.92 7.06 -10.54
C ASP A 24 -37.46 6.30 -11.81
N PHE A 25 -36.66 6.92 -12.68
CA PHE A 25 -36.04 6.23 -13.81
C PHE A 25 -34.60 5.87 -13.43
N ARG A 26 -34.27 4.58 -13.33
CA ARG A 26 -32.85 4.17 -13.23
C ARG A 26 -32.18 4.33 -14.62
N PRO A 27 -30.88 4.65 -14.71
CA PRO A 27 -30.16 4.79 -15.99
C PRO A 27 -30.20 3.53 -16.87
N ASN A 28 -30.23 2.34 -16.26
CA ASN A 28 -30.20 1.04 -16.95
C ASN A 28 -31.51 0.26 -16.78
N MET A 29 -32.65 0.85 -17.11
CA MET A 29 -33.90 0.09 -17.19
C MET A 29 -34.06 -0.58 -18.56
N THR A 30 -34.55 -1.82 -18.56
CA THR A 30 -34.94 -2.50 -19.80
C THR A 30 -36.10 -1.75 -20.45
N LYS A 31 -36.19 -1.79 -21.79
CA LYS A 31 -37.30 -1.16 -22.52
C LYS A 31 -38.68 -1.62 -22.01
N ALA A 32 -38.77 -2.86 -21.55
CA ALA A 32 -39.97 -3.42 -20.91
C ALA A 32 -40.32 -2.72 -19.59
N ALA A 33 -39.35 -2.53 -18.69
CA ALA A 33 -39.56 -1.83 -17.42
C ALA A 33 -39.93 -0.35 -17.61
N ILE A 34 -39.40 0.30 -18.65
CA ILE A 34 -39.78 1.67 -19.03
C ILE A 34 -41.24 1.72 -19.52
N ALA A 35 -41.64 0.76 -20.36
CA ALA A 35 -43.01 0.68 -20.87
C ALA A 35 -44.03 0.39 -19.77
N GLU A 36 -43.69 -0.52 -18.85
CA GLU A 36 -44.52 -0.85 -17.68
C GLU A 36 -44.74 0.37 -16.76
N ARG A 37 -43.67 1.10 -16.43
CA ARG A 37 -43.77 2.33 -15.61
C ARG A 37 -44.57 3.43 -16.31
N ARG A 38 -44.46 3.57 -17.64
CA ARG A 38 -45.29 4.51 -18.43
C ARG A 38 -46.77 4.12 -18.45
N ALA A 39 -47.08 2.83 -18.51
CA ALA A 39 -48.46 2.34 -18.46
C ALA A 39 -49.10 2.61 -17.08
N ILE A 40 -48.36 2.39 -16.00
CA ILE A 40 -48.80 2.72 -14.64
C ILE A 40 -49.01 4.24 -14.51
N ALA A 41 -48.11 5.07 -15.05
CA ALA A 41 -48.25 6.52 -15.07
C ALA A 41 -49.54 6.99 -15.75
N ALA A 42 -49.86 6.42 -16.92
CA ALA A 42 -51.07 6.72 -17.66
C ALA A 42 -52.35 6.29 -16.91
N ASN A 43 -52.30 5.18 -16.19
CA ASN A 43 -53.43 4.72 -15.37
C ASN A 43 -53.65 5.59 -14.13
N VAL A 44 -52.57 6.07 -13.49
CA VAL A 44 -52.65 6.95 -12.32
C VAL A 44 -53.11 8.36 -12.69
N SER A 45 -52.71 8.89 -13.85
CA SER A 45 -53.18 10.19 -14.34
C SER A 45 -54.65 10.16 -14.79
N ALA A 46 -55.12 9.02 -15.29
CA ALA A 46 -56.51 8.83 -15.68
C ALA A 46 -57.46 8.66 -14.48
N ASN A 47 -57.00 8.07 -13.37
CA ASN A 47 -57.78 7.97 -12.13
C ASN A 47 -56.87 7.98 -10.88
N PRO A 48 -56.77 9.12 -10.17
CA PRO A 48 -55.94 9.26 -8.97
C PRO A 48 -56.31 8.30 -7.83
N PHE A 49 -57.52 7.75 -7.83
CA PHE A 49 -58.02 6.81 -6.83
C PHE A 49 -57.91 5.33 -7.25
N ALA A 50 -57.40 5.04 -8.46
CA ALA A 50 -57.23 3.66 -8.95
C ALA A 50 -56.01 2.93 -8.32
N VAL A 51 -55.22 3.62 -7.49
CA VAL A 51 -54.14 3.02 -6.71
C VAL A 51 -54.74 2.20 -5.57
N THR A 52 -55.25 1.03 -5.90
CA THR A 52 -55.73 0.03 -4.94
C THR A 52 -54.55 -0.82 -4.44
N TRP A 53 -54.75 -1.55 -3.34
CA TRP A 53 -53.80 -2.51 -2.76
C TRP A 53 -53.24 -3.56 -3.73
N PHE A 54 -53.80 -3.67 -4.94
CA PHE A 54 -53.42 -4.60 -6.00
C PHE A 54 -52.49 -4.01 -7.06
N THR A 55 -52.29 -2.69 -7.08
CA THR A 55 -51.24 -2.08 -7.92
C THR A 55 -49.89 -2.20 -7.21
N LYS A 56 -49.00 -3.05 -7.73
CA LYS A 56 -47.62 -3.15 -7.26
C LYS A 56 -46.93 -1.81 -7.49
N THR A 57 -46.77 -1.02 -6.43
CA THR A 57 -46.00 0.22 -6.51
C THR A 57 -44.59 -0.13 -6.98
N PRO A 58 -43.98 0.67 -7.88
CA PRO A 58 -42.63 0.38 -8.34
C PRO A 58 -41.69 0.32 -7.14
N ASP A 59 -40.82 -0.70 -7.10
CA ASP A 59 -39.82 -0.86 -6.03
C ASP A 59 -39.08 0.46 -5.85
N ARG A 60 -39.30 1.09 -4.69
CA ARG A 60 -38.67 2.35 -4.29
C ARG A 60 -37.17 2.13 -4.28
N TRP A 61 -36.41 3.07 -4.84
CA TRP A 61 -34.95 2.99 -4.74
C TRP A 61 -34.54 3.06 -3.26
N PRO A 62 -33.82 2.07 -2.73
CA PRO A 62 -33.41 2.05 -1.31
C PRO A 62 -32.35 3.12 -0.98
N GLY A 63 -31.79 3.78 -1.99
CA GLY A 63 -30.70 4.76 -1.85
C GLY A 63 -29.35 4.22 -2.34
N PRO A 64 -28.29 5.04 -2.32
CA PRO A 64 -26.97 4.66 -2.79
C PRO A 64 -26.38 3.52 -1.96
N ASN A 65 -25.48 2.73 -2.56
CA ASN A 65 -24.81 1.61 -1.92
C ASN A 65 -25.79 0.67 -1.19
N TYR A 66 -26.85 0.25 -1.89
CA TYR A 66 -27.89 -0.63 -1.34
C TYR A 66 -28.66 -0.04 -0.14
N GLY A 67 -28.72 1.29 -0.04
CA GLY A 67 -29.37 1.98 1.06
C GLY A 67 -28.52 2.10 2.33
N ILE A 68 -27.20 1.87 2.24
CA ILE A 68 -26.28 1.97 3.40
C ILE A 68 -25.87 3.42 3.65
N THR A 69 -25.53 4.16 2.58
CA THR A 69 -25.10 5.56 2.67
C THR A 69 -26.29 6.49 2.60
N ASN A 70 -26.86 6.79 3.76
CA ASN A 70 -28.00 7.69 3.91
C ASN A 70 -27.89 8.48 5.22
N PHE A 71 -28.70 9.53 5.35
CA PHE A 71 -28.82 10.35 6.54
C PHE A 71 -30.19 10.19 7.23
N ASP A 72 -30.81 9.02 7.10
CA ASP A 72 -32.20 8.80 7.53
C ASP A 72 -32.35 8.57 9.02
N ASN A 73 -31.32 8.01 9.66
CA ASN A 73 -31.27 7.74 11.09
C ASN A 73 -29.86 8.06 11.63
N LEU A 74 -29.75 8.27 12.95
CA LEU A 74 -28.50 8.69 13.58
C LEU A 74 -27.34 7.73 13.30
N ALA A 75 -27.57 6.41 13.35
CA ALA A 75 -26.52 5.41 13.15
C ALA A 75 -25.98 5.39 11.71
N ALA A 76 -26.87 5.46 10.70
CA ALA A 76 -26.49 5.53 9.30
C ALA A 76 -25.79 6.86 8.97
N SER A 77 -26.25 7.97 9.55
CA SER A 77 -25.58 9.27 9.46
C SER A 77 -24.18 9.22 10.06
N MET A 78 -24.02 8.62 11.25
CA MET A 78 -22.72 8.44 11.89
C MET A 78 -21.77 7.59 11.06
N LEU A 79 -22.25 6.49 10.45
CA LEU A 79 -21.44 5.64 9.59
C LEU A 79 -21.00 6.38 8.31
N THR A 80 -21.90 7.13 7.69
CA THR A 80 -21.61 7.93 6.49
C THR A 80 -20.63 9.06 6.80
N VAL A 81 -20.79 9.74 7.94
CA VAL A 81 -19.84 10.77 8.40
C VAL A 81 -18.48 10.16 8.74
N PHE A 82 -18.46 9.02 9.44
CA PHE A 82 -17.21 8.29 9.72
C PHE A 82 -16.47 7.97 8.43
N GLN A 83 -17.16 7.43 7.42
CA GLN A 83 -16.58 7.20 6.10
C GLN A 83 -16.00 8.50 5.49
N CYS A 84 -16.73 9.61 5.55
CA CYS A 84 -16.23 10.87 5.01
C CYS A 84 -14.99 11.37 5.74
N VAL A 85 -14.94 11.26 7.08
CA VAL A 85 -13.80 11.68 7.90
C VAL A 85 -12.54 10.84 7.60
N THR A 86 -12.69 9.57 7.23
CA THR A 86 -11.57 8.72 6.77
C THR A 86 -11.05 9.09 5.37
N MET A 87 -11.62 10.11 4.73
CA MET A 87 -11.31 10.57 3.36
C MET A 87 -11.59 9.57 2.25
N GLU A 88 -12.38 8.53 2.50
CA GLU A 88 -12.67 7.50 1.50
C GLU A 88 -14.10 7.57 0.97
N GLY A 89 -14.26 7.71 -0.35
CA GLY A 89 -15.56 7.79 -1.01
C GLY A 89 -16.45 8.98 -0.61
N TRP A 90 -15.90 10.01 0.05
CA TRP A 90 -16.66 11.20 0.49
C TRP A 90 -17.17 12.06 -0.68
N THR A 91 -16.44 12.09 -1.80
CA THR A 91 -16.84 12.79 -3.02
C THR A 91 -18.09 12.17 -3.64
N ASN A 92 -18.23 10.84 -3.59
CA ASN A 92 -19.43 10.15 -4.05
C ASN A 92 -20.66 10.58 -3.22
N VAL A 93 -20.50 10.67 -1.89
CA VAL A 93 -21.56 11.15 -0.99
C VAL A 93 -21.92 12.61 -1.27
N LEU A 94 -20.93 13.47 -1.50
CA LEU A 94 -21.14 14.86 -1.92
C LEU A 94 -21.93 14.93 -3.24
N TYR A 95 -21.56 14.14 -4.25
CA TYR A 95 -22.25 14.15 -5.54
C TYR A 95 -23.68 13.63 -5.42
N TRP A 96 -23.93 12.56 -4.66
CA TRP A 96 -25.31 12.13 -4.37
C TRP A 96 -26.12 13.18 -3.62
N MET A 97 -25.48 13.95 -2.74
CA MET A 97 -26.14 15.07 -2.06
C MET A 97 -26.46 16.21 -3.05
N ASN A 98 -25.54 16.54 -3.97
CA ASN A 98 -25.77 17.53 -5.02
C ASN A 98 -26.90 17.12 -5.96
N ASP A 99 -26.97 15.85 -6.33
CA ASP A 99 -28.07 15.30 -7.13
C ASP A 99 -29.41 15.36 -6.36
N SER A 100 -29.36 15.42 -5.02
CA SER A 100 -30.55 15.45 -4.17
C SER A 100 -31.11 16.83 -3.86
N GLN A 101 -30.25 17.77 -3.49
CA GLN A 101 -30.62 19.09 -2.96
C GLN A 101 -30.13 20.23 -3.87
N GLY A 102 -29.42 19.92 -4.96
CA GLY A 102 -28.71 20.90 -5.79
C GLY A 102 -27.28 21.16 -5.30
N MET A 103 -26.46 21.75 -6.17
CA MET A 103 -25.01 21.88 -5.99
C MET A 103 -24.58 23.04 -5.08
N GLU A 104 -25.47 23.97 -4.76
CA GLU A 104 -25.10 25.28 -4.18
C GLU A 104 -24.65 25.24 -2.73
N TRP A 105 -25.20 24.36 -1.89
CA TRP A 105 -24.97 24.37 -0.44
C TRP A 105 -24.25 23.13 0.13
N PRO A 106 -24.42 21.91 -0.40
CA PRO A 106 -23.80 20.70 0.18
C PRO A 106 -22.27 20.76 0.28
N PHE A 107 -21.61 21.44 -0.66
CA PHE A 107 -20.16 21.53 -0.67
C PHE A 107 -19.61 22.21 0.60
N LEU A 108 -20.31 23.20 1.17
CA LEU A 108 -19.86 23.88 2.40
C LEU A 108 -19.83 22.91 3.59
N TYR A 109 -20.83 22.04 3.70
CA TYR A 109 -20.87 21.02 4.74
C TYR A 109 -19.75 20.00 4.58
N PHE A 110 -19.60 19.40 3.39
CA PHE A 110 -18.59 18.35 3.20
C PHE A 110 -17.16 18.89 3.22
N VAL A 111 -16.88 20.05 2.63
CA VAL A 111 -15.53 20.64 2.67
C VAL A 111 -15.15 21.03 4.10
N SER A 112 -16.05 21.65 4.87
CA SER A 112 -15.77 21.96 6.28
C SER A 112 -15.59 20.70 7.13
N LEU A 113 -16.39 19.65 6.90
CA LEU A 113 -16.25 18.35 7.56
C LEU A 113 -14.87 17.73 7.28
N ILE A 114 -14.39 17.75 6.04
CA ILE A 114 -13.08 17.20 5.67
C ILE A 114 -11.95 18.04 6.29
N ILE A 115 -12.03 19.37 6.26
CA ILE A 115 -11.00 20.23 6.86
C ILE A 115 -10.92 19.97 8.38
N ILE A 116 -12.05 19.96 9.08
CA ILE A 116 -12.10 19.74 10.53
C ILE A 116 -11.68 18.31 10.87
N GLY A 117 -12.20 17.31 10.14
CA GLY A 117 -11.91 15.89 10.35
C GLY A 117 -10.44 15.55 10.09
N SER A 118 -9.89 16.02 8.97
CA SER A 118 -8.48 15.87 8.64
C SER A 118 -7.57 16.49 9.68
N PHE A 119 -7.90 17.72 10.12
CA PHE A 119 -7.12 18.41 11.14
C PHE A 119 -7.13 17.65 12.46
N PHE A 120 -8.27 17.08 12.85
CA PHE A 120 -8.36 16.27 14.06
C PHE A 120 -7.50 15.00 13.96
N VAL A 121 -7.59 14.26 12.86
CA VAL A 121 -6.80 13.03 12.63
C VAL A 121 -5.30 13.34 12.62
N MET A 122 -4.88 14.39 11.89
CA MET A 122 -3.48 14.81 11.84
C MET A 122 -2.94 15.23 13.21
N ASN A 123 -3.72 15.99 13.99
CA ASN A 123 -3.31 16.41 15.33
C ASN A 123 -3.22 15.23 16.31
N LEU A 124 -4.10 14.24 16.18
CA LEU A 124 -4.02 13.02 16.99
C LEU A 124 -2.76 12.22 16.66
N VAL A 125 -2.48 12.01 15.36
CA VAL A 125 -1.27 11.32 14.91
C VAL A 125 -0.01 12.06 15.34
N LEU A 126 0.07 13.38 15.13
CA LEU A 126 1.20 14.20 15.56
C LEU A 126 1.37 14.20 17.08
N GLY A 127 0.27 14.24 17.84
CA GLY A 127 0.30 14.20 19.30
C GLY A 127 0.87 12.88 19.83
N VAL A 128 0.40 11.76 19.31
CA VAL A 128 0.88 10.42 19.71
C VAL A 128 2.34 10.22 19.30
N LEU A 129 2.68 10.50 18.03
CA LEU A 129 4.06 10.35 17.54
C LEU A 129 5.03 11.28 18.26
N SER A 130 4.64 12.53 18.51
CA SER A 130 5.48 13.48 19.25
C SER A 130 5.72 13.03 20.68
N GLY A 131 4.68 12.52 21.37
CA GLY A 131 4.80 11.99 22.71
C GLY A 131 5.74 10.79 22.78
N GLU A 132 5.61 9.85 21.86
CA GLU A 132 6.43 8.64 21.82
C GLU A 132 7.85 8.89 21.34
N PHE A 133 8.04 9.68 20.28
CA PHE A 133 9.38 10.10 19.85
C PHE A 133 10.09 10.93 20.92
N SER A 134 9.38 11.73 21.71
CA SER A 134 9.98 12.45 22.83
C SER A 134 10.49 11.50 23.92
N LYS A 135 9.69 10.49 24.29
CA LYS A 135 10.08 9.45 25.26
C LYS A 135 11.28 8.64 24.75
N GLU A 136 11.23 8.16 23.51
CA GLU A 136 12.30 7.36 22.91
C GLU A 136 13.59 8.19 22.74
N ARG A 137 13.48 9.45 22.32
CA ARG A 137 14.61 10.38 22.24
C ARG A 137 15.24 10.62 23.62
N GLU A 138 14.44 10.73 24.68
CA GLU A 138 14.97 10.91 26.03
C GLU A 138 15.71 9.66 26.52
N LYS A 139 15.15 8.46 26.29
CA LYS A 139 15.82 7.18 26.60
C LYS A 139 17.12 7.03 25.81
N ALA A 140 17.11 7.33 24.51
CA ALA A 140 18.29 7.29 23.65
C ALA A 140 19.36 8.29 24.11
N LYS A 141 18.97 9.51 24.51
CA LYS A 141 19.88 10.52 25.06
C LYS A 141 20.52 10.07 26.37
N LYS A 142 19.76 9.41 27.26
CA LYS A 142 20.31 8.79 28.48
C LYS A 142 21.34 7.72 28.12
N ARG A 143 20.99 6.77 27.24
CA ARG A 143 21.91 5.71 26.76
C ARG A 143 23.17 6.27 26.12
N GLY A 144 23.05 7.28 25.25
CA GLY A 144 24.19 7.93 24.61
C GLY A 144 25.12 8.63 25.60
N LYS A 145 24.58 9.26 26.66
CA LYS A 145 25.39 9.81 27.75
C LYS A 145 26.15 8.72 28.51
N TYR A 146 25.50 7.60 28.84
CA TYR A 146 26.18 6.46 29.48
C TYR A 146 27.27 5.86 28.60
N GLN A 147 27.01 5.71 27.30
CA GLN A 147 27.95 5.14 26.35
C GLN A 147 29.14 6.04 26.11
N LYS A 148 28.92 7.35 25.94
CA LYS A 148 29.99 8.35 25.84
C LYS A 148 30.81 8.44 27.14
N ALA A 149 30.18 8.34 28.31
CA ALA A 149 30.89 8.29 29.59
C ALA A 149 31.74 7.02 29.72
N ARG A 150 31.21 5.87 29.27
CA ARG A 150 31.95 4.61 29.25
C ARG A 150 33.12 4.65 28.27
N GLU A 151 32.93 5.15 27.06
CA GLU A 151 34.01 5.36 26.08
C GLU A 151 35.06 6.33 26.61
N GLN A 152 34.67 7.40 27.33
CA GLN A 152 35.62 8.30 27.97
C GLN A 152 36.40 7.63 29.11
N MET A 153 35.77 6.78 29.92
CA MET A 153 36.46 6.00 30.95
C MET A 153 37.42 4.99 30.33
N GLN A 154 36.97 4.28 29.29
CA GLN A 154 37.77 3.27 28.59
C GLN A 154 38.92 3.90 27.79
N PHE A 155 38.69 5.06 27.16
CA PHE A 155 39.75 5.87 26.54
C PHE A 155 40.73 6.40 27.59
N ALA A 156 40.27 6.86 28.75
CA ALA A 156 41.17 7.29 29.83
C ALA A 156 42.01 6.12 30.40
N GLU A 157 41.45 4.91 30.40
CA GLU A 157 42.14 3.67 30.78
C GLU A 157 43.15 3.23 29.69
N ASP A 158 42.78 3.33 28.41
CA ASP A 158 43.61 2.95 27.25
C ASP A 158 44.69 3.97 26.87
N VAL A 159 44.52 5.27 27.21
CA VAL A 159 45.54 6.33 26.99
C VAL A 159 46.85 6.02 27.74
N GLN A 160 46.79 5.25 28.82
CA GLN A 160 47.98 4.79 29.54
C GLN A 160 48.79 3.73 28.75
N GLY A 161 48.17 2.99 27.83
CA GLY A 161 48.84 1.98 27.00
C GLY A 161 49.41 2.52 25.67
N TYR A 162 48.85 3.61 25.14
CA TYR A 162 49.30 4.22 23.87
C TYR A 162 50.46 5.20 24.01
N LEU A 163 50.64 5.83 25.17
CA LEU A 163 51.82 6.68 25.41
C LEU A 163 53.13 5.86 25.32
N ASP A 164 53.08 4.55 25.60
CA ASP A 164 54.20 3.61 25.43
C ASP A 164 54.41 3.17 23.95
N TRP A 165 53.38 3.20 23.09
CA TRP A 165 53.50 2.89 21.65
C TRP A 165 53.87 4.09 20.79
N ILE A 166 53.47 5.32 21.18
CA ILE A 166 53.85 6.57 20.49
C ILE A 166 55.37 6.79 20.60
N GLY A 167 56.01 6.37 21.69
CA GLY A 167 57.48 6.35 21.82
C GLY A 167 58.19 5.27 21.00
N ALA A 168 57.46 4.34 20.38
CA ALA A 168 58.01 3.24 19.57
C ALA A 168 57.65 3.32 18.07
N ALA A 169 56.68 4.16 17.68
CA ALA A 169 56.19 4.28 16.30
C ALA A 169 56.70 5.53 15.55
N GLU A 170 57.47 6.40 16.19
CA GLU A 170 58.20 7.49 15.51
C GLU A 170 59.34 6.96 14.60
N ASP A 171 59.60 5.63 14.63
CA ASP A 171 60.66 4.93 13.90
C ASP A 171 60.18 3.97 12.77
N ILE A 172 58.89 3.94 12.40
CA ILE A 172 58.40 3.11 11.27
C ILE A 172 57.77 3.99 10.18
N SER A 173 58.69 4.65 9.48
CA SER A 173 58.75 4.78 8.02
C SER A 173 57.42 4.93 7.26
N ASP A 174 57.22 6.16 6.78
CA ASP A 174 56.93 6.45 5.38
C ASP A 174 57.23 5.26 4.45
N ASP A 175 56.19 4.65 3.87
CA ASP A 175 56.14 4.02 2.54
C ASP A 175 55.05 2.93 2.51
N GLU A 176 53.92 3.19 1.82
CA GLU A 176 53.28 2.20 0.94
C GLU A 176 52.15 2.84 0.09
N ASP A 177 52.51 3.05 -1.18
CA ASP A 177 51.72 3.01 -2.41
C ASP A 177 50.54 3.98 -2.64
N ASN A 178 50.88 5.07 -3.34
CA ASN A 178 50.03 5.83 -4.26
C ASN A 178 49.55 4.96 -5.44
N ALA A 179 48.47 4.20 -5.25
CA ALA A 179 47.56 3.83 -6.33
C ALA A 179 46.32 4.72 -6.20
N ASN A 180 46.12 5.67 -7.13
CA ASN A 180 45.03 6.67 -7.10
C ASN A 180 43.64 6.02 -6.82
N PRO A 181 43.11 6.08 -5.59
CA PRO A 181 41.86 5.39 -5.23
C PRO A 181 40.59 6.02 -5.82
N LEU A 182 40.74 7.14 -6.55
CA LEU A 182 39.66 7.83 -7.23
C LEU A 182 39.31 7.18 -8.58
N ASP A 183 40.31 6.70 -9.33
CA ASP A 183 40.11 6.22 -10.70
C ASP A 183 39.30 4.89 -10.75
N ASP A 184 39.53 4.00 -9.79
CA ASP A 184 38.79 2.73 -9.69
C ASP A 184 37.33 2.89 -9.22
N LYS A 185 37.04 3.93 -8.42
CA LYS A 185 35.66 4.23 -7.99
C LYS A 185 34.84 4.79 -9.13
N GLU A 186 35.42 5.69 -9.93
CA GLU A 186 34.76 6.33 -11.06
C GLU A 186 34.43 5.32 -12.16
N LYS A 187 35.39 4.46 -12.55
CA LYS A 187 35.18 3.40 -13.56
C LYS A 187 34.03 2.46 -13.21
N LEU A 188 33.96 2.06 -11.94
CA LEU A 188 32.97 1.10 -11.46
C LEU A 188 31.57 1.71 -11.38
N ILE A 189 31.47 2.98 -10.98
CA ILE A 189 30.21 3.72 -10.99
C ILE A 189 29.70 3.86 -12.43
N VAL A 190 30.58 4.23 -13.38
CA VAL A 190 30.23 4.31 -14.82
C VAL A 190 29.70 2.96 -15.33
N LEU A 191 30.34 1.85 -14.95
CA LEU A 191 29.89 0.51 -15.34
C LEU A 191 28.47 0.18 -14.82
N VAL A 192 28.17 0.57 -13.57
CA VAL A 192 26.82 0.38 -13.00
C VAL A 192 25.79 1.27 -13.70
N PHE A 193 26.13 2.52 -14.03
CA PHE A 193 25.25 3.40 -14.79
C PHE A 193 24.98 2.88 -16.21
N LEU A 194 26.01 2.41 -16.91
CA LEU A 194 25.84 1.79 -18.23
C LEU A 194 24.96 0.53 -18.15
N ASN A 195 25.17 -0.33 -17.15
CA ASN A 195 24.33 -1.50 -16.93
C ASN A 195 22.87 -1.11 -16.65
N THR A 196 22.67 -0.08 -15.83
CA THR A 196 21.33 0.46 -15.53
C THR A 196 20.68 1.04 -16.79
N GLY A 197 21.44 1.76 -17.62
CA GLY A 197 20.96 2.30 -18.90
C GLY A 197 20.45 1.21 -19.84
N VAL A 198 21.17 0.09 -19.95
CA VAL A 198 20.73 -1.06 -20.74
C VAL A 198 19.44 -1.66 -20.17
N LEU A 199 19.32 -1.81 -18.84
CA LEU A 199 18.10 -2.29 -18.20
C LEU A 199 16.90 -1.36 -18.44
N THR A 200 17.10 -0.04 -18.43
CA THR A 200 16.03 0.94 -18.68
C THR A 200 15.60 1.04 -20.14
N SER A 201 16.36 0.46 -21.08
CA SER A 201 16.03 0.48 -22.51
C SER A 201 14.96 -0.55 -22.91
N GLU A 202 14.67 -1.53 -22.05
CA GLU A 202 13.70 -2.59 -22.30
C GLU A 202 12.27 -2.04 -22.40
N HIS A 203 11.58 -2.31 -23.51
CA HIS A 203 10.20 -1.89 -23.71
C HIS A 203 9.36 -2.91 -24.50
N TYR A 204 8.04 -2.87 -24.30
CA TYR A 204 7.11 -3.76 -24.99
C TYR A 204 7.08 -3.47 -26.49
N GLY A 205 7.22 -4.52 -27.31
CA GLY A 205 7.23 -4.39 -28.77
C GLY A 205 8.53 -3.83 -29.35
N GLN A 206 9.64 -3.98 -28.64
CA GLN A 206 10.95 -3.48 -29.09
C GLN A 206 11.47 -4.18 -30.35
N PRO A 207 12.29 -3.49 -31.16
CA PRO A 207 12.85 -4.06 -32.38
C PRO A 207 13.92 -5.12 -32.09
N LEU A 208 14.06 -6.10 -33.00
CA LEU A 208 14.99 -7.23 -32.89
C LEU A 208 16.45 -6.84 -32.65
N TRP A 209 16.89 -5.67 -33.15
CA TRP A 209 18.25 -5.19 -32.93
C TRP A 209 18.49 -4.83 -31.46
N LEU A 210 17.47 -4.29 -30.77
CA LEU A 210 17.57 -3.92 -29.38
C LEU A 210 17.61 -5.16 -28.49
N ASP A 211 16.86 -6.21 -28.85
CA ASP A 211 16.96 -7.52 -28.19
C ASP A 211 18.38 -8.10 -28.30
N ALA A 212 18.98 -8.03 -29.48
CA ALA A 212 20.35 -8.51 -29.71
C ALA A 212 21.37 -7.68 -28.90
N PHE A 213 21.28 -6.35 -28.98
CA PHE A 213 22.13 -5.44 -28.23
C PHE A 213 22.04 -5.68 -26.71
N GLN A 214 20.84 -5.77 -26.15
CA GLN A 214 20.63 -6.03 -24.73
C GLN A 214 21.19 -7.40 -24.32
N ARG A 215 21.06 -8.42 -25.17
CA ARG A 215 21.64 -9.75 -24.91
C ARG A 215 23.17 -9.69 -24.83
N ASP A 216 23.79 -9.07 -25.82
CA ASP A 216 25.26 -8.99 -25.89
C ASP A 216 25.82 -8.13 -24.75
N ALA A 217 25.21 -6.97 -24.51
CA ALA A 217 25.60 -6.09 -23.40
C ALA A 217 25.48 -6.79 -22.05
N ASN A 218 24.41 -7.56 -21.82
CA ASN A 218 24.23 -8.31 -20.57
C ASN A 218 25.35 -9.33 -20.35
N ILE A 219 25.78 -10.05 -21.40
CA ILE A 219 26.90 -10.99 -21.31
C ILE A 219 28.18 -10.24 -20.95
N VAL A 220 28.46 -9.12 -21.63
CA VAL A 220 29.65 -8.28 -21.36
C VAL A 220 29.67 -7.81 -19.91
N PHE A 221 28.57 -7.28 -19.38
CA PHE A 221 28.51 -6.83 -17.99
C PHE A 221 28.76 -7.96 -16.99
N VAL A 222 28.20 -9.15 -17.23
CA VAL A 222 28.43 -10.30 -16.33
C VAL A 222 29.89 -10.74 -16.34
N VAL A 223 30.52 -10.77 -17.51
CA VAL A 223 31.96 -11.08 -17.62
C VAL A 223 32.79 -10.06 -16.85
N LEU A 224 32.54 -8.76 -17.05
CA LEU A 224 33.25 -7.69 -16.35
C LEU A 224 33.08 -7.77 -14.82
N PHE A 225 31.85 -8.00 -14.34
CA PHE A 225 31.60 -8.16 -12.90
C PHE A 225 32.20 -9.45 -12.33
N THR A 226 32.29 -10.50 -13.12
CA THR A 226 32.95 -11.75 -12.69
C THR A 226 34.45 -11.55 -12.55
N ILE A 227 35.09 -10.86 -13.50
CA ILE A 227 36.51 -10.50 -13.41
C ILE A 227 36.77 -9.61 -12.19
N GLU A 228 35.95 -8.59 -11.98
CA GLU A 228 36.01 -7.71 -10.80
C GLU A 228 35.95 -8.52 -9.49
N MET A 229 35.02 -9.48 -9.40
CA MET A 229 34.87 -10.36 -8.25
C MET A 229 36.10 -11.23 -8.01
N LEU A 230 36.64 -11.86 -9.06
CA LEU A 230 37.81 -12.74 -8.98
C LEU A 230 39.07 -11.96 -8.58
N LEU A 231 39.28 -10.77 -9.13
CA LEU A 231 40.41 -9.90 -8.77
C LEU A 231 40.35 -9.50 -7.29
N LYS A 232 39.18 -9.10 -6.79
CA LYS A 232 38.98 -8.78 -5.36
C LYS A 232 39.23 -9.98 -4.46
N MET A 233 38.83 -11.18 -4.88
CA MET A 233 39.03 -12.40 -4.10
C MET A 233 40.50 -12.82 -4.07
N TYR A 234 41.22 -12.59 -5.17
CA TYR A 234 42.68 -12.82 -5.26
C TYR A 234 43.46 -11.82 -4.40
N SER A 235 43.16 -10.52 -4.49
CA SER A 235 43.92 -9.48 -3.79
C SER A 235 43.67 -9.43 -2.28
N LEU A 236 42.42 -9.58 -1.84
CA LEU A 236 42.06 -9.53 -0.41
C LEU A 236 42.21 -10.89 0.29
N GLY A 237 42.29 -11.98 -0.48
CA GLY A 237 42.13 -13.34 0.02
C GLY A 237 40.67 -13.72 0.24
N VAL A 238 40.36 -15.01 0.02
CA VAL A 238 38.99 -15.54 0.03
C VAL A 238 38.27 -15.28 1.37
N ARG A 239 38.96 -15.47 2.50
CA ARG A 239 38.35 -15.30 3.84
C ARG A 239 37.95 -13.85 4.08
N CYS A 240 38.88 -12.92 3.92
CA CYS A 240 38.62 -11.50 4.11
C CYS A 240 37.56 -10.97 3.13
N TYR A 241 37.48 -11.50 1.91
CA TYR A 241 36.44 -11.13 0.95
C TYR A 241 35.02 -11.38 1.50
N PHE A 242 34.78 -12.52 2.14
CA PHE A 242 33.47 -12.90 2.66
C PHE A 242 33.11 -12.24 4.00
N ASP A 243 34.07 -11.63 4.70
CA ASP A 243 33.77 -10.88 5.94
C ASP A 243 33.04 -9.56 5.65
N TYR A 244 33.27 -8.95 4.48
CA TYR A 244 32.61 -7.70 4.09
C TYR A 244 31.19 -7.91 3.52
N MET A 245 30.18 -7.32 4.18
CA MET A 245 28.75 -7.34 3.77
C MET A 245 28.52 -7.05 2.28
N PHE A 246 29.11 -5.98 1.75
CA PHE A 246 28.90 -5.57 0.35
C PHE A 246 29.58 -6.50 -0.66
N ASN A 247 30.73 -7.09 -0.31
CA ASN A 247 31.37 -8.07 -1.17
C ASN A 247 30.55 -9.37 -1.25
N ARG A 248 29.93 -9.79 -0.12
CA ARG A 248 28.97 -10.92 -0.13
C ARG A 248 27.78 -10.66 -1.07
N PHE A 249 27.25 -9.44 -1.05
CA PHE A 249 26.18 -9.02 -1.96
C PHE A 249 26.63 -9.04 -3.42
N ASP A 250 27.81 -8.49 -3.73
CA ASP A 250 28.37 -8.51 -5.08
C ASP A 250 28.54 -9.95 -5.61
N CYS A 251 29.05 -10.86 -4.78
CA CYS A 251 29.19 -12.28 -5.09
C CYS A 251 27.83 -12.93 -5.42
N PHE A 252 26.81 -12.67 -4.59
CA PHE A 252 25.45 -13.16 -4.84
C PHE A 252 24.90 -12.68 -6.19
N VAL A 253 25.06 -11.38 -6.50
CA VAL A 253 24.59 -10.80 -7.77
C VAL A 253 25.29 -11.43 -8.98
N VAL A 254 26.61 -11.66 -8.90
CA VAL A 254 27.38 -12.31 -9.97
C VAL A 254 26.93 -13.77 -10.16
N ILE A 255 26.78 -14.53 -9.07
CA ILE A 255 26.32 -15.94 -9.14
C ILE A 255 24.92 -16.02 -9.76
N CYS A 256 23.96 -15.22 -9.30
CA CYS A 256 22.62 -15.19 -9.89
C CYS A 256 22.65 -14.87 -11.39
N SER A 257 23.56 -13.98 -11.81
CA SER A 257 23.72 -13.59 -13.20
C SER A 257 24.31 -14.70 -14.08
N ILE A 258 25.26 -15.46 -13.56
CA ILE A 258 25.83 -16.62 -14.27
C ILE A 258 24.78 -17.72 -14.37
N LEU A 259 24.09 -18.02 -13.27
CA LEU A 259 23.00 -19.01 -13.24
C LEU A 259 21.92 -18.67 -14.25
N GLU A 260 21.54 -17.40 -14.35
CA GLU A 260 20.58 -16.94 -15.34
C GLU A 260 21.01 -17.29 -16.77
N ILE A 261 22.25 -16.94 -17.16
CA ILE A 261 22.78 -17.22 -18.50
C ILE A 261 22.79 -18.74 -18.75
N VAL A 262 23.26 -19.52 -17.78
CA VAL A 262 23.30 -21.00 -17.89
C VAL A 262 21.90 -21.57 -18.08
N PHE A 263 20.91 -21.12 -17.31
CA PHE A 263 19.52 -21.60 -17.44
C PHE A 263 18.89 -21.22 -18.79
N ILE A 264 19.19 -20.02 -19.31
CA ILE A 264 18.73 -19.60 -20.65
C ILE A 264 19.37 -20.47 -21.74
N MET A 265 20.68 -20.73 -21.67
CA MET A 265 21.41 -21.49 -22.70
C MET A 265 21.04 -22.98 -22.69
N THR A 266 20.85 -23.56 -21.50
CA THR A 266 20.58 -24.98 -21.33
C THR A 266 19.10 -25.34 -21.45
N ASN A 267 18.20 -24.35 -21.48
CA ASN A 267 16.74 -24.53 -21.48
C ASN A 267 16.22 -25.47 -20.37
N LEU A 268 16.95 -25.58 -19.25
CA LEU A 268 16.64 -26.52 -18.15
C LEU A 268 15.42 -26.11 -17.31
N MET A 269 14.98 -24.85 -17.39
CA MET A 269 13.94 -24.30 -16.52
C MET A 269 12.73 -23.79 -17.31
N PRO A 270 11.49 -23.97 -16.81
CA PRO A 270 10.31 -23.37 -17.41
C PRO A 270 10.45 -21.85 -17.57
N PRO A 271 9.79 -21.24 -18.58
CA PRO A 271 9.92 -19.81 -18.88
C PRO A 271 9.58 -18.88 -17.69
N LEU A 272 8.74 -19.33 -16.76
CA LEU A 272 8.41 -18.62 -15.52
C LEU A 272 9.61 -18.47 -14.57
N GLY A 273 10.45 -19.51 -14.44
CA GLY A 273 11.63 -19.46 -13.55
C GLY A 273 12.71 -18.53 -14.09
N VAL A 274 12.88 -18.50 -15.41
CA VAL A 274 13.81 -17.58 -16.10
C VAL A 274 13.42 -16.11 -15.89
N SER A 275 12.12 -15.80 -15.72
CA SER A 275 11.67 -14.44 -15.42
C SER A 275 12.11 -13.96 -14.02
N VAL A 276 12.18 -14.84 -13.03
CA VAL A 276 12.64 -14.48 -11.67
C VAL A 276 14.14 -14.15 -11.67
N PHE A 277 14.96 -14.95 -12.34
CA PHE A 277 16.39 -14.66 -12.48
C PHE A 277 16.64 -13.38 -13.31
N ARG A 278 15.80 -13.09 -14.30
CA ARG A 278 15.81 -11.80 -15.00
C ARG A 278 15.57 -10.63 -14.05
N CYS A 279 14.66 -10.75 -13.07
CA CYS A 279 14.46 -9.74 -12.04
C CYS A 279 15.70 -9.53 -11.14
N ALA A 280 16.53 -10.57 -10.94
CA ALA A 280 17.76 -10.44 -10.15
C ALA A 280 18.77 -9.47 -10.79
N ARG A 281 18.66 -9.18 -12.10
CA ARG A 281 19.46 -8.14 -12.76
C ARG A 281 19.26 -6.76 -12.13
N LEU A 282 18.08 -6.47 -11.58
CA LEU A 282 17.78 -5.21 -10.88
C LEU A 282 18.64 -5.04 -9.62
N LEU A 283 19.11 -6.13 -9.02
CA LEU A 283 20.01 -6.08 -7.87
C LEU A 283 21.36 -5.42 -8.19
N ARG A 284 21.77 -5.42 -9.47
CA ARG A 284 23.03 -4.76 -9.90
C ARG A 284 22.99 -3.25 -9.69
N VAL A 285 21.81 -2.62 -9.82
CA VAL A 285 21.62 -1.19 -9.56
C VAL A 285 21.94 -0.86 -8.09
N PHE A 286 21.65 -1.77 -7.17
CA PHE A 286 21.97 -1.60 -5.75
C PHE A 286 23.47 -1.58 -5.46
N LYS A 287 24.36 -1.98 -6.39
CA LYS A 287 25.81 -1.81 -6.22
C LYS A 287 26.19 -0.33 -6.00
N VAL A 288 25.42 0.63 -6.54
CA VAL A 288 25.61 2.08 -6.31
C VAL A 288 25.65 2.43 -4.81
N THR A 289 24.88 1.70 -3.98
CA THR A 289 24.77 1.97 -2.53
C THR A 289 26.10 1.86 -1.79
N ARG A 290 27.07 1.10 -2.31
CA ARG A 290 28.42 0.98 -1.72
C ARG A 290 29.24 2.27 -1.84
N TYR A 291 29.01 3.05 -2.90
CA TYR A 291 29.81 4.23 -3.25
C TYR A 291 29.21 5.52 -2.70
N TRP A 292 27.90 5.55 -2.49
CA TRP A 292 27.21 6.68 -1.88
C TRP A 292 27.22 6.56 -0.36
N ASN A 293 28.22 7.18 0.28
CA ASN A 293 28.41 7.15 1.73
C ASN A 293 27.12 7.48 2.51
N SER A 294 26.36 8.51 2.07
CA SER A 294 25.08 8.87 2.69
C SER A 294 24.04 7.76 2.62
N LEU A 295 23.89 7.12 1.45
CA LEU A 295 22.96 6.01 1.24
C LEU A 295 23.40 4.75 2.01
N ARG A 296 24.70 4.47 2.03
CA ARG A 296 25.29 3.38 2.82
C ARG A 296 25.01 3.54 4.30
N ASN A 297 25.22 4.74 4.84
CA ASN A 297 24.95 5.04 6.24
C ASN A 297 23.45 4.97 6.57
N LEU A 298 22.59 5.40 5.65
CA LEU A 298 21.14 5.27 5.78
C LEU A 298 20.71 3.78 5.84
N VAL A 299 21.17 2.96 4.89
CA VAL A 299 20.88 1.51 4.87
C VAL A 299 21.43 0.82 6.12
N GLY A 300 22.65 1.15 6.54
CA GLY A 300 23.23 0.62 7.78
C GLY A 300 22.40 0.96 9.02
N SER A 301 21.91 2.21 9.09
CA SER A 301 21.06 2.67 10.20
C SER A 301 19.69 1.99 10.19
N LEU A 302 19.11 1.80 9.00
CA LEU A 302 17.85 1.08 8.82
C LEU A 302 17.98 -0.38 9.25
N LEU A 303 19.01 -1.09 8.75
CA LEU A 303 19.29 -2.48 9.11
C LEU A 303 19.53 -2.66 10.62
N ALA A 304 20.22 -1.72 11.26
CA ALA A 304 20.43 -1.73 12.71
C ALA A 304 19.10 -1.61 13.50
N SER A 305 18.15 -0.84 12.98
CA SER A 305 16.80 -0.70 13.56
C SER A 305 15.82 -1.83 13.20
N MET A 306 16.13 -2.68 12.21
CA MET A 306 15.17 -3.72 11.78
C MET A 306 14.78 -4.68 12.90
N ARG A 307 15.68 -4.97 13.84
CA ARG A 307 15.36 -5.88 14.95
C ARG A 307 14.25 -5.32 15.85
N SER A 308 14.19 -4.00 16.06
CA SER A 308 13.09 -3.38 16.82
C SER A 308 11.82 -3.23 15.99
N ILE A 309 11.94 -3.02 14.67
CA ILE A 309 10.78 -2.97 13.77
C ILE A 309 10.13 -4.36 13.63
N ALA A 310 10.93 -5.42 13.62
CA ALA A 310 10.45 -6.79 13.44
C ALA A 310 9.44 -7.21 14.52
N SER A 311 9.61 -6.79 15.78
CA SER A 311 8.63 -7.09 16.83
C SER A 311 7.28 -6.42 16.58
N LEU A 312 7.27 -5.18 16.09
CA LEU A 312 6.04 -4.48 15.72
C LEU A 312 5.37 -5.12 14.49
N LEU A 313 6.16 -5.51 13.48
CA LEU A 313 5.65 -6.20 12.30
C LEU A 313 5.04 -7.57 12.65
N VAL A 314 5.62 -8.30 13.60
CA VAL A 314 5.04 -9.57 14.08
C VAL A 314 3.70 -9.33 14.78
N LEU A 315 3.60 -8.30 15.62
CA LEU A 315 2.34 -7.94 16.28
C LEU A 315 1.27 -7.53 15.24
N LEU A 316 1.64 -6.69 14.27
CA LEU A 316 0.75 -6.28 13.19
C LEU A 316 0.31 -7.48 12.36
N PHE A 317 1.23 -8.38 11.99
CA PHE A 317 0.90 -9.59 11.25
C PHE A 317 -0.03 -10.51 12.03
N LEU A 318 0.19 -10.69 13.34
CA LEU A 318 -0.71 -11.45 14.21
C LEU A 318 -2.11 -10.84 14.23
N PHE A 319 -2.21 -9.52 14.36
CA PHE A 319 -3.48 -8.80 14.30
C PHE A 319 -4.21 -9.02 12.96
N ILE A 320 -3.49 -8.91 11.84
CA ILE A 320 -4.04 -9.19 10.50
C ILE A 320 -4.55 -10.63 10.41
N VAL A 321 -3.79 -11.62 10.91
CA VAL A 321 -4.21 -13.03 10.89
C VAL A 321 -5.47 -13.26 11.72
N ILE A 322 -5.57 -12.66 12.92
CA ILE A 322 -6.76 -12.77 13.77
C ILE A 322 -7.99 -12.21 13.04
N PHE A 323 -7.89 -11.02 12.46
CA PHE A 323 -9.00 -10.41 11.73
C PHE A 323 -9.33 -11.12 10.41
N ALA A 324 -8.34 -11.70 9.74
CA ALA A 324 -8.56 -12.51 8.54
C ALA A 324 -9.35 -13.78 8.88
N LEU A 325 -8.96 -14.51 9.93
CA LEU A 325 -9.69 -15.70 10.39
C LEU A 325 -11.09 -15.35 10.89
N LEU A 326 -11.24 -14.27 11.66
CA LEU A 326 -12.56 -13.78 12.08
C LEU A 326 -13.43 -13.42 10.87
N GLY A 327 -12.87 -12.71 9.89
CA GLY A 327 -13.55 -12.36 8.65
C GLY A 327 -13.98 -13.59 7.84
N MET A 328 -13.17 -14.65 7.80
CA MET A 328 -13.58 -15.93 7.19
C MET A 328 -14.77 -16.57 7.90
N GLN A 329 -14.84 -16.52 9.24
CA GLN A 329 -15.97 -17.07 9.99
C GLN A 329 -17.26 -16.26 9.77
N ILE A 330 -17.15 -14.94 9.64
CA ILE A 330 -18.31 -14.07 9.43
C ILE A 330 -18.76 -14.12 7.96
N PHE A 331 -17.85 -13.90 7.02
CA PHE A 331 -18.17 -13.63 5.61
C PHE A 331 -17.89 -14.77 4.63
N GLY A 332 -17.21 -15.84 5.05
CA GLY A 332 -16.79 -16.93 4.18
C GLY A 332 -17.96 -17.52 3.38
N GLY A 333 -17.84 -17.52 2.04
CA GLY A 333 -18.86 -18.05 1.12
C GLY A 333 -20.11 -17.19 0.98
N ARG A 334 -20.23 -16.06 1.69
CA ARG A 334 -21.44 -15.20 1.67
C ARG A 334 -21.45 -14.19 0.53
N PHE A 335 -20.33 -13.96 -0.14
CA PHE A 335 -20.22 -12.97 -1.23
C PHE A 335 -20.64 -13.51 -2.61
N ASN A 336 -21.40 -14.60 -2.63
CA ASN A 336 -21.95 -15.21 -3.83
C ASN A 336 -23.30 -14.56 -4.19
N PHE A 337 -23.24 -13.35 -4.73
CA PHE A 337 -24.44 -12.60 -5.13
C PHE A 337 -24.95 -13.08 -6.51
N LEU A 338 -26.26 -13.33 -6.63
CA LEU A 338 -26.88 -13.79 -7.89
C LEU A 338 -26.77 -12.77 -9.04
N SER A 339 -26.75 -11.47 -8.72
CA SER A 339 -26.82 -10.38 -9.68
C SER A 339 -25.52 -9.58 -9.82
N LEU A 340 -24.46 -9.93 -9.09
CA LEU A 340 -23.17 -9.26 -9.18
C LEU A 340 -22.02 -10.24 -9.33
N ARG A 341 -20.99 -9.81 -10.06
CA ARG A 341 -19.71 -10.49 -10.04
C ARG A 341 -19.16 -10.50 -8.62
N LYS A 342 -18.70 -11.66 -8.16
CA LYS A 342 -18.04 -11.84 -6.88
C LYS A 342 -16.89 -10.82 -6.72
N PRO A 343 -16.85 -10.03 -5.62
CA PRO A 343 -15.79 -9.06 -5.39
C PRO A 343 -14.44 -9.76 -5.19
N ARG A 344 -13.35 -9.12 -5.64
CA ARG A 344 -11.99 -9.67 -5.43
C ARG A 344 -11.64 -9.67 -3.95
N SER A 345 -11.96 -8.59 -3.24
CA SER A 345 -11.79 -8.43 -1.80
C SER A 345 -12.88 -9.23 -1.04
N ASN A 346 -12.67 -10.54 -0.91
CA ASN A 346 -13.57 -11.49 -0.25
C ASN A 346 -12.84 -12.32 0.82
N PHE A 347 -13.61 -13.08 1.61
CA PHE A 347 -13.12 -13.85 2.76
C PHE A 347 -13.27 -15.36 2.58
N ASP A 348 -13.27 -15.86 1.34
CA ASP A 348 -13.52 -17.30 1.10
C ASP A 348 -12.28 -18.16 1.37
N ASN A 349 -11.09 -17.62 1.08
CA ASN A 349 -9.80 -18.29 1.28
C ASN A 349 -8.91 -17.47 2.21
N PHE A 350 -8.06 -18.13 2.98
CA PHE A 350 -7.17 -17.48 3.94
C PHE A 350 -6.28 -16.39 3.31
N TYR A 351 -5.63 -16.67 2.18
CA TYR A 351 -4.78 -15.68 1.50
C TYR A 351 -5.58 -14.48 0.99
N GLN A 352 -6.79 -14.69 0.47
CA GLN A 352 -7.65 -13.60 -0.01
C GLN A 352 -8.17 -12.76 1.15
N ALA A 353 -8.55 -13.39 2.26
CA ALA A 353 -8.92 -12.71 3.50
C ALA A 353 -7.75 -11.87 4.05
N LEU A 354 -6.52 -12.41 4.04
CA LEU A 354 -5.31 -11.69 4.45
C LEU A 354 -5.11 -10.41 3.60
N THR A 355 -5.21 -10.52 2.27
CA THR A 355 -5.09 -9.35 1.39
C THR A 355 -6.23 -8.35 1.56
N THR A 356 -7.44 -8.82 1.85
CA THR A 356 -8.61 -7.96 2.07
C THR A 356 -8.47 -7.18 3.38
N VAL A 357 -8.02 -7.83 4.46
CA VAL A 357 -7.72 -7.15 5.72
C VAL A 357 -6.60 -6.14 5.55
N PHE A 358 -5.54 -6.50 4.82
CA PHE A 358 -4.45 -5.56 4.50
C PHE A 358 -4.96 -4.33 3.72
N GLN A 359 -5.79 -4.53 2.70
CA GLN A 359 -6.43 -3.44 1.96
C GLN A 359 -7.27 -2.53 2.87
N ILE A 360 -8.03 -3.09 3.82
CA ILE A 360 -8.82 -2.28 4.77
C ILE A 360 -7.88 -1.47 5.69
N LEU A 361 -6.74 -2.02 6.09
CA LEU A 361 -5.75 -1.32 6.91
C LEU A 361 -5.05 -0.17 6.17
N THR A 362 -4.85 -0.29 4.86
CA THR A 362 -4.32 0.84 4.05
C THR A 362 -5.37 1.94 3.85
N GLY A 363 -6.63 1.67 4.15
CA GLY A 363 -7.74 2.59 3.98
C GLY A 363 -8.20 2.75 2.52
N GLU A 364 -7.79 1.84 1.64
CA GLU A 364 -8.14 1.87 0.22
C GLU A 364 -9.40 1.03 -0.05
N ASP A 365 -10.45 1.64 -0.62
CA ASP A 365 -11.70 0.97 -1.00
C ASP A 365 -12.33 0.14 0.16
N TRP A 366 -12.06 0.53 1.41
CA TRP A 366 -12.52 -0.20 2.60
C TRP A 366 -14.05 -0.11 2.77
N ASN A 367 -14.62 1.01 2.33
CA ASN A 367 -16.05 1.27 2.31
C ASN A 367 -16.79 0.31 1.37
N GLU A 368 -16.25 0.02 0.18
CA GLU A 368 -16.82 -0.95 -0.76
C GLU A 368 -16.80 -2.37 -0.18
N ALA A 369 -15.69 -2.76 0.46
CA ALA A 369 -15.62 -4.03 1.17
C ALA A 369 -16.69 -4.12 2.28
N MET A 370 -16.91 -3.02 3.01
CA MET A 370 -17.97 -2.92 4.03
C MET A 370 -19.37 -3.01 3.43
N TYR A 371 -19.64 -2.33 2.30
CA TYR A 371 -20.95 -2.38 1.64
C TYR A 371 -21.29 -3.80 1.19
N MET A 372 -20.32 -4.52 0.62
CA MET A 372 -20.49 -5.92 0.25
C MET A 372 -20.71 -6.81 1.49
N GLY A 373 -19.99 -6.52 2.57
CA GLY A 373 -20.19 -7.16 3.88
C GLY A 373 -21.62 -7.02 4.40
N ILE A 374 -22.13 -5.80 4.51
CA ILE A 374 -23.49 -5.51 4.98
C ILE A 374 -24.53 -6.12 4.04
N LYS A 375 -24.33 -5.99 2.73
CA LYS A 375 -25.24 -6.56 1.72
C LYS A 375 -25.34 -8.08 1.83
N SER A 376 -24.26 -8.78 2.17
CA SER A 376 -24.29 -10.23 2.36
C SER A 376 -25.21 -10.69 3.52
N TYR A 377 -25.59 -9.76 4.39
CA TYR A 377 -26.53 -9.94 5.49
C TYR A 377 -27.86 -9.18 5.30
N SER A 378 -28.18 -8.69 4.10
CA SER A 378 -29.38 -7.85 3.86
C SER A 378 -30.70 -8.51 4.27
N ASN A 379 -30.75 -9.83 4.32
CA ASN A 379 -31.94 -10.60 4.69
C ASN A 379 -32.06 -10.86 6.21
N GLN A 380 -31.15 -10.32 7.02
CA GLN A 380 -31.09 -10.53 8.47
C GLN A 380 -31.37 -9.23 9.23
N PRO A 381 -32.15 -9.27 10.34
CA PRO A 381 -32.62 -8.06 11.05
C PRO A 381 -31.51 -7.22 11.68
N PHE A 382 -30.30 -7.77 11.85
CA PHE A 382 -29.12 -7.09 12.39
C PHE A 382 -27.92 -7.11 11.44
N GLY A 383 -28.15 -7.30 10.14
CA GLY A 383 -27.08 -7.40 9.15
C GLY A 383 -26.19 -6.16 9.04
N SER A 384 -26.73 -4.98 9.38
CA SER A 384 -25.97 -3.72 9.40
C SER A 384 -24.92 -3.65 10.51
N LEU A 385 -25.05 -4.40 11.61
CA LEU A 385 -24.06 -4.42 12.71
C LEU A 385 -22.71 -4.97 12.28
N VAL A 386 -22.67 -5.67 11.15
CA VAL A 386 -21.45 -6.19 10.55
C VAL A 386 -20.49 -5.07 10.13
N CYS A 387 -20.98 -3.82 9.99
CA CYS A 387 -20.12 -2.65 9.81
C CYS A 387 -19.10 -2.47 10.96
N LEU A 388 -19.43 -2.92 12.17
CA LEU A 388 -18.54 -2.81 13.33
C LEU A 388 -17.24 -3.58 13.14
N TYR A 389 -17.25 -4.69 12.42
CA TYR A 389 -16.02 -5.43 12.07
C TYR A 389 -15.04 -4.52 11.32
N TYR A 390 -15.53 -3.79 10.31
CA TYR A 390 -14.71 -2.91 9.48
C TYR A 390 -14.26 -1.66 10.25
N VAL A 391 -15.16 -1.05 11.04
CA VAL A 391 -14.83 0.13 11.86
C VAL A 391 -13.77 -0.21 12.91
N VAL A 392 -13.93 -1.34 13.63
CA VAL A 392 -12.95 -1.79 14.64
C VAL A 392 -11.62 -2.15 13.98
N LEU A 393 -11.65 -2.88 12.86
CA LEU A 393 -10.44 -3.21 12.11
C LEU A 393 -9.69 -1.95 11.68
N PHE A 394 -10.39 -0.96 11.14
CA PHE A 394 -9.79 0.29 10.68
C PHE A 394 -9.20 1.09 11.85
N ILE A 395 -9.95 1.28 12.94
CA ILE A 395 -9.49 2.09 14.08
C ILE A 395 -8.36 1.37 14.81
N CYS A 396 -8.58 0.14 15.28
CA CYS A 396 -7.58 -0.59 16.06
C CYS A 396 -6.34 -0.91 15.23
N GLY A 397 -6.52 -1.26 13.95
CA GLY A 397 -5.41 -1.55 13.05
C GLY A 397 -4.54 -0.33 12.80
N ASN A 398 -5.13 0.83 12.51
CA ASN A 398 -4.38 2.06 12.36
C ASN A 398 -3.74 2.52 13.68
N CYS A 399 -4.38 2.30 14.83
CA CYS A 399 -3.76 2.54 16.13
C CYS A 399 -2.51 1.67 16.37
N ILE A 400 -2.48 0.42 15.88
CA ILE A 400 -1.28 -0.44 15.95
C ILE A 400 -0.22 0.05 14.95
N LEU A 401 -0.63 0.49 13.76
CA LEU A 401 0.28 0.96 12.71
C LEU A 401 0.96 2.29 13.06
N PHE A 402 0.25 3.18 13.75
CA PHE A 402 0.77 4.44 14.30
C PHE A 402 1.22 4.32 15.77
N GLY A 403 1.05 3.13 16.36
CA GLY A 403 1.48 2.85 17.72
C GLY A 403 3.00 2.79 17.82
N PRO A 404 3.59 3.20 18.96
CA PRO A 404 5.03 3.11 19.21
C PRO A 404 5.59 1.69 19.20
#